data_AF-A0A1F4AQU8-F1
#
_entry.id   AF-A0A1F4AQU8-F1
#
_cell.length_a   1.000
_cell.length_b   1.000
_cell.length_c   1.000
_cell.angle_alpha   90.00
_cell.angle_beta   90.00
_cell.angle_gamma   90.00
#
_symmetry.space_group_name_H-M   'P 1'
#
loop_
_entity.id
_entity.type
_entity.pdbx_description
1 polymer ?
#
loop_
_entity_poly.entity_id
_entity_poly.type
_entity_poly.pdbx_seq_one_letter_code
_entity_poly.pdbx_strand_id
1 'polypeptide(L)'
;MGIKARVEDAEALWRQGRKEGAWAMALIAAAATSRKRYPRPTADNQAFKSFIRDVLPTLMYGKPLQGTPNPRIIFGQIPIEDIIYEHLRCNLVHEGEPSPEVAFSESKVVDGKLQATLVVGSPNVIPDFWVIHLLKAVREAPENAAEFRTAA
;
A
#
# COMPACT_ATOMS: atom_id res chain seq x y z
N MET A 1 -6.24 19.59 3.17
CA MET A 1 -5.19 18.54 3.08
C MET A 1 -5.70 17.43 2.17
N GLY A 2 -4.95 17.09 1.13
CA GLY A 2 -5.37 16.13 0.07
C GLY A 2 -4.54 14.85 0.06
N ILE A 3 -4.67 14.04 -1.00
CA ILE A 3 -3.93 12.79 -1.17
C ILE A 3 -2.42 13.07 -1.24
N LYS A 4 -2.04 14.15 -1.94
CA LYS A 4 -0.64 14.58 -2.05
C LYS A 4 0.04 14.79 -0.69
N ALA A 5 -0.60 15.50 0.24
CA ALA A 5 -0.05 15.74 1.57
C ALA A 5 0.19 14.42 2.33
N ARG A 6 -0.74 13.47 2.25
CA ARG A 6 -0.57 12.14 2.88
C ARG A 6 0.57 11.33 2.27
N VAL A 7 0.79 11.48 0.97
CA VAL A 7 1.96 10.88 0.31
C VAL A 7 3.25 11.51 0.81
N GLU A 8 3.32 12.85 0.90
CA GLU A 8 4.49 13.57 1.41
C GLU A 8 4.80 13.22 2.88
N ASP A 9 3.77 13.14 3.73
CA ASP A 9 3.89 12.72 5.13
C ASP A 9 4.42 11.29 5.24
N ALA A 10 3.88 10.36 4.44
CA ALA A 10 4.32 8.97 4.43
C ALA A 10 5.80 8.83 4.05
N GLU A 11 6.24 9.58 3.04
CA GLU A 11 7.65 9.60 2.63
C GLU A 11 8.56 10.19 3.72
N ALA A 12 8.14 11.26 4.39
CA ALA A 12 8.89 11.85 5.49
C ALA A 12 9.07 10.85 6.65
N LEU A 13 7.99 10.16 7.04
CA LEU A 13 8.00 9.13 8.07
C LEU A 13 8.90 7.95 7.68
N TRP A 14 8.85 7.51 6.43
CA TRP A 14 9.72 6.45 5.92
C TRP A 14 11.20 6.81 6.04
N ARG A 15 11.60 8.02 5.63
CA ARG A 15 12.98 8.51 5.71
C ARG A 15 13.49 8.61 7.15
N GLN A 16 12.60 8.85 8.10
CA GLN A 16 12.91 8.88 9.53
C GLN A 16 12.92 7.48 10.19
N GLY A 17 12.68 6.42 9.42
CA GLY A 17 12.59 5.05 9.96
C GLY A 17 11.25 4.73 10.65
N ARG A 18 10.27 5.64 10.63
CA ARG A 18 8.94 5.46 11.26
C ARG A 18 7.99 4.69 10.33
N LYS A 19 8.25 3.38 10.16
CA LYS A 19 7.62 2.52 9.14
C LYS A 19 6.11 2.38 9.30
N GLU A 20 5.63 2.16 10.51
CA GLU A 20 4.19 2.08 10.80
C GLU A 20 3.47 3.38 10.47
N GLY A 21 4.03 4.52 10.87
CA GLY A 21 3.49 5.84 10.53
C GLY A 21 3.43 6.07 9.02
N ALA A 22 4.47 5.63 8.29
CA ALA A 22 4.48 5.70 6.83
C ALA A 22 3.34 4.85 6.22
N TRP A 23 3.14 3.63 6.73
CA TRP A 23 2.03 2.77 6.31
C TRP A 23 0.67 3.40 6.58
N ALA A 24 0.44 3.95 7.78
CA ALA A 24 -0.81 4.61 8.11
C ALA A 24 -1.15 5.73 7.11
N MET A 25 -0.19 6.60 6.80
CA MET A 25 -0.39 7.69 5.83
C MET A 25 -0.61 7.17 4.41
N ALA A 26 0.14 6.14 3.99
CA ALA A 26 -0.03 5.52 2.68
C ALA A 26 -1.41 4.86 2.51
N LEU A 27 -1.91 4.18 3.55
CA LEU A 27 -3.22 3.52 3.54
C LEU A 27 -4.36 4.54 3.49
N ILE A 28 -4.22 5.68 4.17
CA ILE A 28 -5.18 6.79 4.07
C ILE A 28 -5.20 7.34 2.63
N ALA A 29 -4.03 7.55 2.03
CA ALA A 29 -3.92 8.03 0.65
C ALA A 29 -4.51 7.03 -0.37
N ALA A 30 -4.25 5.73 -0.17
CA ALA A 30 -4.81 4.66 -0.99
C ALA A 30 -6.34 4.57 -0.85
N ALA A 31 -6.89 4.72 0.36
CA ALA A 31 -8.35 4.73 0.57
C ALA A 31 -9.02 5.95 -0.05
N ALA A 32 -8.39 7.12 -0.02
CA ALA A 32 -8.90 8.29 -0.73
C ALA A 32 -8.87 8.09 -2.26
N THR A 33 -7.81 7.48 -2.78
CA THR A 33 -7.67 7.15 -4.21
C THR A 33 -8.71 6.12 -4.64
N SER A 34 -8.91 5.05 -3.86
CA SER A 34 -9.86 3.99 -4.20
C SER A 34 -11.30 4.51 -4.30
N ARG A 35 -11.70 5.45 -3.45
CA ARG A 35 -13.03 6.10 -3.53
C ARG A 35 -13.23 6.95 -4.78
N LYS A 36 -12.16 7.52 -5.34
CA LYS A 36 -12.22 8.21 -6.63
C LYS A 36 -12.39 7.23 -7.79
N ARG A 37 -11.65 6.11 -7.75
CA ARG A 37 -11.70 5.06 -8.78
C ARG A 37 -13.02 4.29 -8.78
N TYR A 38 -13.52 3.95 -7.60
CA TYR A 38 -14.76 3.22 -7.38
C TYR A 38 -15.70 4.06 -6.53
N PRO A 39 -16.42 5.02 -7.14
CA PRO A 39 -17.39 5.84 -6.43
C PRO A 39 -18.59 5.00 -5.95
N ARG A 40 -19.44 5.62 -5.14
CA ARG A 40 -20.71 4.99 -4.71
C ARG A 40 -21.53 4.51 -5.93
N PRO A 41 -22.23 3.38 -5.83
CA PRO A 41 -22.60 2.66 -4.61
C PRO A 41 -21.57 1.63 -4.09
N THR A 42 -20.36 1.55 -4.65
CA THR A 42 -19.33 0.62 -4.16
C THR A 42 -18.98 0.91 -2.69
N ALA A 43 -19.02 -0.13 -1.85
CA ALA A 43 -18.66 -0.03 -0.44
C ALA A 43 -17.15 0.25 -0.27
N ASP A 44 -16.77 0.99 0.78
CA ASP A 44 -15.38 1.44 0.97
C ASP A 44 -14.38 0.28 1.09
N ASN A 45 -14.77 -0.82 1.74
CA ASN A 45 -13.96 -2.04 1.81
C ASN A 45 -13.71 -2.66 0.43
N GLN A 46 -14.77 -2.77 -0.39
CA GLN A 46 -14.69 -3.32 -1.75
C GLN A 46 -13.87 -2.40 -2.67
N ALA A 47 -14.06 -1.08 -2.58
CA ALA A 47 -13.29 -0.11 -3.33
C ALA A 47 -11.80 -0.21 -2.99
N PHE A 48 -11.46 -0.23 -1.70
CA PHE A 48 -10.08 -0.36 -1.24
C PHE A 48 -9.44 -1.67 -1.70
N LYS A 49 -10.08 -2.82 -1.43
CA LYS A 49 -9.55 -4.14 -1.82
C LYS A 49 -9.37 -4.26 -3.34
N SER A 50 -10.30 -3.68 -4.12
CA SER A 50 -10.18 -3.64 -5.59
C SER A 50 -9.00 -2.78 -6.04
N PHE A 51 -8.79 -1.61 -5.43
CA PHE A 51 -7.64 -0.76 -5.73
C PHE A 51 -6.32 -1.50 -5.46
N ILE A 52 -6.18 -2.17 -4.30
CA ILE A 52 -4.98 -2.95 -3.98
C ILE A 52 -4.74 -4.06 -5.02
N ARG A 53 -5.80 -4.78 -5.45
CA ARG A 53 -5.70 -5.79 -6.52
C ARG A 53 -5.22 -5.20 -7.85
N ASP A 54 -5.73 -4.03 -8.23
CA ASP A 54 -5.35 -3.35 -9.47
C ASP A 54 -3.87 -2.94 -9.46
N VAL A 55 -3.39 -2.46 -8.32
CA VAL A 55 -2.02 -1.95 -8.18
C VAL A 55 -1.02 -2.99 -7.67
N LEU A 56 -1.45 -4.25 -7.47
CA LEU A 56 -0.61 -5.29 -6.92
C LEU A 56 0.71 -5.52 -7.69
N PRO A 57 0.75 -5.48 -9.04
CA PRO A 57 2.02 -5.52 -9.76
C PRO A 57 2.97 -4.38 -9.35
N THR A 58 2.45 -3.15 -9.25
CA THR A 58 3.24 -2.00 -8.80
C THR A 58 3.68 -2.17 -7.35
N LEU A 59 2.81 -2.69 -6.48
CA LEU A 59 3.12 -2.95 -5.07
C LEU A 59 4.30 -3.93 -4.93
N MET A 60 4.31 -5.01 -5.70
CA MET A 60 5.37 -6.03 -5.64
C MET A 60 6.66 -5.59 -6.34
N TYR A 61 6.55 -5.08 -7.55
CA TYR A 61 7.69 -4.91 -8.47
C TYR A 61 8.09 -3.46 -8.67
N GLY A 62 7.40 -2.52 -8.03
CA GLY A 62 7.60 -1.08 -8.19
C GLY A 62 7.14 -0.55 -9.55
N LYS A 63 6.47 -1.36 -10.38
CA LYS A 63 5.97 -0.94 -11.71
C LYS A 63 4.76 -1.77 -12.13
N PRO A 64 3.86 -1.23 -12.98
CA PRO A 64 2.80 -2.02 -13.58
C PRO A 64 3.38 -3.11 -14.49
N LEU A 65 2.65 -4.22 -14.63
CA LEU A 65 2.92 -5.24 -15.65
C LEU A 65 2.00 -4.99 -16.84
N GLN A 66 2.57 -4.72 -18.02
CA GLN A 66 1.79 -4.52 -19.25
C GLN A 66 1.55 -5.87 -19.93
N GLY A 67 0.31 -6.13 -20.35
CA GLY A 67 -0.04 -7.34 -21.12
C GLY A 67 -0.06 -8.64 -20.30
N THR A 68 0.19 -8.58 -18.99
CA THR A 68 0.14 -9.74 -18.09
C THR A 68 -1.03 -9.59 -17.12
N PRO A 69 -1.81 -10.66 -16.87
CA PRO A 69 -2.80 -10.64 -15.79
C PRO A 69 -2.16 -10.25 -14.46
N ASN A 70 -2.88 -9.49 -13.64
CA ASN A 70 -2.39 -9.14 -12.31
C ASN A 70 -2.12 -10.43 -11.51
N PRO A 71 -0.98 -10.50 -10.80
CA PRO A 71 -0.70 -11.64 -9.94
C PRO A 71 -1.78 -11.72 -8.85
N ARG A 72 -1.94 -12.90 -8.27
CA ARG A 72 -2.66 -13.08 -7.01
C ARG A 72 -1.66 -13.52 -5.96
N ILE A 73 -1.60 -12.81 -4.85
CA ILE A 73 -0.83 -13.23 -3.67
C ILE A 73 -1.83 -13.70 -2.63
N ILE A 74 -1.67 -14.93 -2.18
CA ILE A 74 -2.53 -15.57 -1.19
C ILE A 74 -1.62 -16.10 -0.08
N PHE A 75 -1.87 -15.67 1.15
CA PHE A 75 -1.19 -16.14 2.35
C PHE A 75 -2.08 -17.20 3.00
N GLY A 76 -1.76 -18.48 2.79
CA GLY A 76 -2.62 -19.58 3.16
C GLY A 76 -3.92 -19.56 2.34
N GLN A 77 -5.02 -19.09 2.96
CA GLN A 77 -6.33 -18.93 2.31
C GLN A 77 -6.75 -17.45 2.17
N ILE A 78 -5.91 -16.51 2.61
CA ILE A 78 -6.26 -15.09 2.71
C ILE A 78 -5.54 -14.31 1.60
N PRO A 79 -6.28 -13.67 0.68
CA PRO A 79 -5.71 -12.73 -0.30
C PRO A 79 -4.98 -11.56 0.38
N ILE A 80 -3.91 -11.08 -0.25
CA ILE A 80 -3.10 -9.98 0.32
C ILE A 80 -3.89 -8.67 0.50
N GLU A 81 -4.88 -8.39 -0.34
CA GLU A 81 -5.75 -7.22 -0.18
C GLU A 81 -6.60 -7.30 1.08
N ASP A 82 -6.96 -8.51 1.52
CA ASP A 82 -7.68 -8.73 2.76
C ASP A 82 -6.73 -8.51 3.95
N ILE A 83 -5.49 -9.00 3.87
CA ILE A 83 -4.49 -8.75 4.90
C ILE A 83 -4.19 -7.25 5.06
N ILE A 84 -3.97 -6.54 3.94
CA ILE A 84 -3.71 -5.10 3.97
C ILE A 84 -4.93 -4.33 4.48
N TYR A 85 -6.15 -4.77 4.16
CA TYR A 85 -7.35 -4.11 4.65
C TYR A 85 -7.58 -4.35 6.16
N GLU A 86 -7.50 -5.60 6.61
CA GLU A 86 -7.94 -6.00 7.94
C GLU A 86 -6.84 -5.74 8.98
N HIS A 87 -5.62 -6.21 8.73
CA HIS A 87 -4.54 -6.18 9.72
C HIS A 87 -3.68 -4.91 9.65
N LEU A 88 -3.60 -4.26 8.48
CA LEU A 88 -2.89 -2.99 8.34
C LEU A 88 -3.86 -1.83 8.41
N ARG A 89 -4.81 -1.70 7.49
CA ARG A 89 -5.68 -0.52 7.44
C ARG A 89 -6.59 -0.41 8.65
N CYS A 90 -7.37 -1.45 8.98
CA CYS A 90 -8.30 -1.34 10.10
C CYS A 90 -7.54 -1.27 11.43
N ASN A 91 -6.63 -2.20 11.70
CA ASN A 91 -5.97 -2.24 13.02
C ASN A 91 -4.97 -1.08 13.23
N LEU A 92 -4.07 -0.82 12.29
CA LEU A 92 -3.06 0.25 12.48
C LEU A 92 -3.72 1.63 12.59
N VAL A 93 -4.84 1.85 11.90
CA VAL A 93 -5.55 3.14 11.93
C VAL A 93 -6.50 3.26 13.12
N HIS A 94 -7.14 2.18 13.56
CA HIS A 94 -8.11 2.23 14.67
C HIS A 94 -7.50 1.94 16.04
N GLU A 95 -6.56 1.00 16.11
CA GLU A 95 -5.97 0.51 17.37
C GLU A 95 -4.56 1.10 17.62
N GLY A 96 -3.95 1.72 16.59
CA GLY A 96 -2.63 2.36 16.69
C GLY A 96 -1.45 1.39 16.62
N GLU A 97 -1.71 0.09 16.49
CA GLU A 97 -0.70 -0.97 16.37
C GLU A 97 -1.12 -1.97 15.27
N PRO A 98 -0.16 -2.58 14.54
CA PRO A 98 -0.47 -3.64 13.60
C PRO A 98 -1.00 -4.88 14.33
N SER A 99 -1.87 -5.64 13.67
CA SER A 99 -2.33 -6.93 14.20
C SER A 99 -1.14 -7.85 14.54
N PRO A 100 -1.19 -8.65 15.63
CA PRO A 100 -0.15 -9.65 15.91
C PRO A 100 -0.03 -10.71 14.79
N GLU A 101 -1.00 -10.78 13.89
CA GLU A 101 -0.98 -11.65 12.71
C GLU A 101 -0.08 -11.15 11.57
N VAL A 102 0.39 -9.89 11.64
CA VAL A 102 1.24 -9.27 10.62
C VAL A 102 2.47 -8.61 11.23
N ALA A 103 3.63 -8.91 10.66
CA ALA A 103 4.89 -8.23 10.98
C ALA A 103 5.51 -7.63 9.72
N PHE A 104 6.39 -6.66 9.89
CA PHE A 104 7.16 -6.08 8.79
C PHE A 104 8.58 -6.67 8.75
N SER A 105 9.05 -7.03 7.56
CA SER A 105 10.48 -7.29 7.34
C SER A 105 11.17 -6.00 6.95
N GLU A 106 12.32 -5.75 7.58
CA GLU A 106 13.16 -4.60 7.26
C GLU A 106 13.78 -4.75 5.87
N SER A 107 13.59 -3.73 5.04
CA SER A 107 14.23 -3.68 3.73
C SER A 107 15.70 -3.37 3.79
N LYS A 108 16.45 -4.06 2.93
CA LYS A 108 17.87 -3.78 2.67
C LYS A 108 18.05 -3.42 1.21
N VAL A 109 18.98 -2.51 0.94
CA VAL A 109 19.42 -2.23 -0.44
C VAL A 109 20.47 -3.28 -0.81
N VAL A 110 20.15 -4.12 -1.78
CA VAL A 110 21.04 -5.13 -2.34
C VAL A 110 21.09 -4.90 -3.85
N ASP A 111 22.29 -4.64 -4.38
CA ASP A 111 22.51 -4.29 -5.80
C ASP A 111 21.64 -3.12 -6.29
N GLY A 112 21.49 -2.09 -5.45
CA GLY A 112 20.68 -0.90 -5.75
C GLY A 112 19.17 -1.13 -5.73
N LYS A 113 18.69 -2.30 -5.29
CA LYS A 113 17.27 -2.64 -5.20
C LYS A 113 16.87 -2.90 -3.75
N LEU A 114 15.66 -2.45 -3.38
CA LEU A 114 15.07 -2.80 -2.10
C LEU A 114 14.66 -4.27 -2.13
N GLN A 115 15.16 -5.03 -1.16
CA GLN A 115 14.83 -6.43 -0.93
C GLN A 115 14.45 -6.61 0.53
N ALA A 116 13.44 -7.44 0.78
CA ALA A 116 13.05 -7.87 2.11
C ALA A 116 12.40 -9.25 2.03
N THR A 117 12.04 -9.79 3.20
CA THR A 117 11.47 -11.13 3.31
C THR A 117 9.94 -11.08 3.27
N LEU A 118 9.34 -11.91 2.42
CA LEU A 118 7.91 -12.23 2.46
C LEU A 118 7.74 -13.60 3.12
N VAL A 119 7.00 -13.70 4.21
CA VAL A 119 6.75 -14.99 4.91
C VAL A 119 5.25 -15.23 5.04
N VAL A 120 4.83 -16.43 4.68
CA VAL A 120 3.48 -16.92 4.95
C VAL A 120 3.51 -17.74 6.23
N GLY A 121 2.69 -17.41 7.22
CA GLY A 121 2.71 -18.10 8.51
C GLY A 121 2.04 -17.31 9.64
N SER A 122 2.49 -17.57 10.87
CA SER A 122 2.05 -16.87 12.06
C SER A 122 3.26 -16.24 12.77
N PRO A 123 3.53 -14.93 12.58
CA PRO A 123 2.79 -13.97 11.75
C PRO A 123 3.09 -14.08 10.25
N ASN A 124 2.22 -13.50 9.42
CA ASN A 124 2.54 -13.18 8.04
C ASN A 124 3.53 -12.01 8.03
N VAL A 125 4.63 -12.11 7.27
CA VAL A 125 5.64 -11.07 7.21
C VAL A 125 5.57 -10.38 5.85
N ILE A 126 5.37 -9.06 5.88
CA ILE A 126 5.25 -8.22 4.69
C ILE A 126 6.48 -7.32 4.57
N PRO A 127 7.07 -7.17 3.37
CA PRO A 127 8.13 -6.20 3.13
C PRO A 127 7.71 -4.76 3.47
N ASP A 128 8.47 -4.08 4.32
CA ASP A 128 8.16 -2.69 4.67
C ASP A 128 8.25 -1.74 3.45
N PHE A 129 9.12 -2.01 2.47
CA PHE A 129 9.25 -1.19 1.26
C PHE A 129 8.00 -1.16 0.38
N TRP A 130 7.07 -2.09 0.56
CA TRP A 130 5.80 -2.05 -0.18
C TRP A 130 5.04 -0.75 0.09
N VAL A 131 5.28 -0.06 1.21
CA VAL A 131 4.73 1.29 1.43
C VAL A 131 5.17 2.26 0.34
N ILE A 132 6.44 2.25 -0.07
CA ILE A 132 6.97 3.14 -1.12
C ILE A 132 6.35 2.81 -2.47
N HIS A 133 6.15 1.53 -2.74
CA HIS A 133 5.48 1.09 -3.97
C HIS A 133 3.99 1.44 -3.98
N LEU A 134 3.30 1.38 -2.84
CA LEU A 134 1.92 1.82 -2.70
C LEU A 134 1.81 3.33 -2.94
N LEU A 135 2.73 4.12 -2.37
CA LEU A 135 2.79 5.57 -2.60
C LEU A 135 3.01 5.90 -4.07
N LYS A 136 3.88 5.15 -4.75
CA LYS A 136 4.07 5.26 -6.20
C LYS A 136 2.77 4.98 -6.95
N ALA A 137 2.09 3.88 -6.64
CA ALA A 137 0.82 3.52 -7.26
C ALA A 137 -0.26 4.59 -7.05
N VAL A 138 -0.32 5.19 -5.86
CA VAL A 138 -1.22 6.30 -5.53
C VAL A 138 -0.89 7.55 -6.35
N ARG A 139 0.40 7.90 -6.47
CA ARG A 139 0.85 9.06 -7.25
C ARG A 139 0.57 8.92 -8.74
N GLU A 140 0.77 7.72 -9.28
CA GLU A 140 0.61 7.41 -10.70
C GLU A 140 -0.85 7.11 -11.10
N ALA A 141 -1.75 7.00 -10.13
CA ALA A 141 -3.17 6.79 -10.38
C ALA A 141 -3.76 7.95 -11.22
N PRO A 142 -4.40 7.68 -12.37
CA PRO A 142 -4.92 8.73 -13.27
C PRO A 142 -5.84 9.74 -12.58
N GLU A 143 -6.69 9.26 -11.67
CA GLU A 143 -7.63 10.04 -10.86
C GLU A 143 -6.97 11.02 -9.88
N ASN A 144 -5.66 10.88 -9.66
CA ASN A 144 -4.86 11.77 -8.83
C ASN A 144 -3.97 12.72 -9.65
N ALA A 145 -3.95 12.61 -10.98
CA ALA A 145 -3.04 13.38 -11.83
C ALA A 145 -3.13 14.89 -11.58
N ALA A 146 -4.32 15.44 -11.32
CA ALA A 146 -4.49 16.87 -11.02
C ALA A 146 -3.80 17.32 -9.72
N GLU A 147 -3.71 16.45 -8.72
CA GLU A 147 -3.05 16.77 -7.44
C GLU A 147 -1.52 16.69 -7.53
N PHE A 148 -0.99 15.88 -8.45
CA PHE A 148 0.45 15.59 -8.58
C PHE A 148 1.12 16.24 -9.79
N ARG A 149 0.38 16.89 -10.68
CA ARG A 149 0.97 17.84 -11.63
C ARG A 149 1.46 19.04 -10.83
N THR A 150 2.76 19.15 -10.63
CA THR A 150 3.37 20.44 -10.30
C THR A 150 2.96 21.44 -11.39
N ALA A 151 2.50 22.63 -10.99
CA ALA A 151 2.53 23.77 -11.90
C ALA A 151 3.96 23.85 -12.43
N ALA A 152 4.10 23.72 -13.76
CA ALA A 152 5.36 23.91 -14.45
C ALA A 152 5.87 25.34 -14.26
#